data_AF-A0AAW1J7X3-F1
#
_entry.id   AF-A0AAW1J7X3-F1
#
_cell.length_a   1.000
_cell.length_b   1.000
_cell.length_c   1.000
_cell.angle_alpha   90.00
_cell.angle_beta   90.00
_cell.angle_gamma   90.00
#
_symmetry.space_group_name_H-M   'P 1'
#
loop_
_entity.id
_entity.type
_entity.pdbx_description
1 polymer ?
#
loop_
_entity_poly.entity_id
_entity_poly.type
_entity_poly.pdbx_seq_one_letter_code
_entity_poly.pdbx_strand_id
1 'polypeptide(L)'
;MKSDRNKDEFIMAPIYNSNHWMLLVICPQTYTIYEFDPITRKEGRELYMKMVVSSALRRYKLSGGHLKVTRREPLWKSVKCPQQTKGVEYGFFVLRYMFDIVKSCTTSNDLDKVWSSRSEHSYTNREINEIQDKWAKYFTNHCVS
;
A
#
# COMPACT_ATOMS: atom_id res chain seq x y z
N MET A 1 -5.64 28.06 10.63
CA MET A 1 -4.66 27.58 9.63
C MET A 1 -5.26 26.41 8.88
N LYS A 2 -5.49 26.55 7.57
CA LYS A 2 -5.75 25.37 6.71
C LYS A 2 -4.41 24.65 6.59
N SER A 3 -4.34 23.41 7.06
CA SER A 3 -3.21 22.54 6.74
C SER A 3 -3.21 22.38 5.22
N ASP A 4 -2.19 22.94 4.56
CA ASP A 4 -1.85 22.58 3.19
C ASP A 4 -1.50 21.09 3.20
N ARG A 5 -2.49 20.23 2.96
CA ARG A 5 -2.25 18.80 2.75
C ARG A 5 -1.22 18.69 1.65
N ASN A 6 -0.08 18.10 1.98
CA ASN A 6 1.07 18.08 1.11
C ASN A 6 0.66 17.39 -0.18
N LYS A 7 0.83 18.09 -1.31
CA LYS A 7 0.28 17.65 -2.59
C LYS A 7 0.87 16.31 -3.02
N ASP A 8 1.99 15.86 -2.44
CA ASP A 8 2.69 14.63 -2.82
C ASP A 8 2.34 13.38 -1.99
N GLU A 9 1.33 13.46 -1.11
CA GLU A 9 0.94 12.35 -0.24
C GLU A 9 0.22 11.21 -0.99
N PHE A 10 0.54 9.98 -0.59
CA PHE A 10 -0.19 8.76 -0.91
C PHE A 10 -0.91 8.22 0.33
N ILE A 11 -2.01 7.52 0.11
CA ILE A 11 -2.80 6.89 1.17
C ILE A 11 -2.46 5.40 1.18
N MET A 12 -2.04 4.88 2.34
CA MET A 12 -1.87 3.46 2.57
C MET A 12 -3.13 2.89 3.21
N ALA A 13 -3.76 1.94 2.54
CA ALA A 13 -5.00 1.30 2.98
C ALA A 13 -4.79 -0.22 3.06
N PRO A 14 -4.50 -0.76 4.26
CA PRO A 14 -4.62 -2.18 4.53
C PRO A 14 -6.06 -2.63 4.28
N ILE A 15 -6.24 -3.67 3.50
CA ILE A 15 -7.57 -4.23 3.22
C ILE A 15 -7.55 -5.74 3.42
N TYR A 16 -8.70 -6.27 3.83
CA TYR A 16 -8.94 -7.70 3.90
C TYR A 16 -9.73 -8.12 2.67
N ASN A 17 -9.16 -8.97 1.82
CA ASN A 17 -9.78 -9.44 0.59
C ASN A 17 -9.61 -10.95 0.47
N SER A 18 -10.68 -11.71 0.22
CA SER A 18 -10.62 -13.16 0.00
C SER A 18 -9.74 -13.91 1.03
N ASN A 19 -10.02 -13.70 2.32
CA ASN A 19 -9.34 -14.34 3.45
C ASN A 19 -7.85 -14.04 3.65
N HIS A 20 -7.32 -12.93 3.12
CA HIS A 20 -5.97 -12.48 3.46
C HIS A 20 -5.88 -10.94 3.46
N TRP A 21 -4.86 -10.45 4.16
CA TRP A 21 -4.51 -9.04 4.19
C TRP A 21 -3.65 -8.66 2.99
N MET A 22 -3.94 -7.52 2.39
CA MET A 22 -3.13 -6.89 1.35
C MET A 22 -3.10 -5.38 1.56
N LEU A 23 -2.21 -4.68 0.86
CA LEU A 23 -2.07 -3.22 0.97
C LEU A 23 -2.41 -2.57 -0.37
N LEU A 24 -3.29 -1.58 -0.33
CA LEU A 24 -3.46 -0.62 -1.42
C LEU A 24 -2.67 0.65 -1.10
N VAL A 25 -1.89 1.14 -2.06
CA VAL A 25 -1.28 2.47 -2.00
C VAL A 25 -1.94 3.35 -3.06
N ILE A 26 -2.81 4.23 -2.61
CA ILE A 26 -3.62 5.11 -3.45
C ILE A 26 -2.86 6.42 -3.62
N CYS A 27 -2.56 6.77 -4.87
CA CYS A 27 -1.81 7.96 -5.23
C CYS A 27 -2.71 8.92 -6.01
N PRO A 28 -3.36 9.89 -5.36
CA PRO A 28 -4.27 10.80 -6.05
C PRO A 28 -3.57 11.59 -7.15
N GLN A 29 -2.36 12.11 -6.91
CA GLN A 29 -1.63 12.94 -7.88
C GLN A 29 -1.35 12.23 -9.20
N THR A 30 -0.85 11.01 -9.12
CA THR A 30 -0.54 10.19 -10.30
C THR A 30 -1.78 9.45 -10.83
N TYR A 31 -2.93 9.59 -10.15
CA TYR A 31 -4.18 8.90 -10.42
C TYR A 31 -3.95 7.39 -10.65
N THR A 32 -3.18 6.80 -9.72
CA THR A 32 -2.69 5.43 -9.75
C THR A 32 -2.92 4.76 -8.40
N ILE A 33 -3.26 3.48 -8.41
CA ILE A 33 -3.46 2.64 -7.24
C ILE A 33 -2.54 1.45 -7.38
N TYR A 34 -1.65 1.28 -6.40
CA TYR A 34 -0.71 0.17 -6.35
C TYR A 34 -1.24 -0.91 -5.41
N GLU A 35 -1.18 -2.16 -5.86
CA GLU A 35 -1.63 -3.33 -5.13
C GLU A 35 -0.41 -4.13 -4.67
N PHE A 36 -0.22 -4.21 -3.36
CA PHE A 36 0.78 -5.02 -2.71
C PHE A 36 0.09 -6.24 -2.10
N ASP A 37 0.18 -7.37 -2.79
CA ASP A 37 -0.42 -8.64 -2.38
C ASP A 37 0.70 -9.56 -1.86
N PRO A 38 0.67 -9.97 -0.57
CA PRO A 38 1.62 -10.95 -0.02
C PRO A 38 1.47 -12.36 -0.60
N ILE A 39 0.43 -12.61 -1.39
CA ILE A 39 0.21 -13.86 -2.12
C ILE A 39 0.29 -13.58 -3.62
N THR A 40 1.03 -14.42 -4.35
CA THR A 40 1.08 -14.31 -5.80
C THR A 40 -0.33 -14.44 -6.35
N ARG A 41 -0.79 -13.39 -7.05
CA ARG A 41 -2.09 -13.43 -7.70
C ARG A 41 -2.12 -14.60 -8.68
N LYS A 42 -3.01 -15.54 -8.44
CA LYS A 42 -3.52 -16.40 -9.51
C LYS A 42 -4.39 -15.52 -10.41
N GLU A 43 -4.25 -15.68 -11.72
CA GLU A 43 -5.07 -14.95 -12.70
C GLU A 43 -6.57 -15.08 -12.35
N GLY A 44 -7.33 -13.99 -12.48
CA GLY A 44 -8.78 -13.99 -12.25
C GLY A 44 -9.26 -13.71 -10.81
N ARG A 45 -8.37 -13.44 -9.84
CA ARG A 45 -8.80 -13.01 -8.49
C ARG A 45 -9.48 -11.63 -8.53
N GLU A 46 -10.76 -11.58 -8.17
CA GLU A 46 -11.50 -10.33 -8.03
C GLU A 46 -11.06 -9.59 -6.75
N LEU A 47 -10.88 -8.27 -6.89
CA LEU A 47 -10.66 -7.37 -5.76
C LEU A 47 -11.96 -6.63 -5.48
N TYR A 48 -12.69 -7.02 -4.43
CA TYR A 48 -14.00 -6.45 -4.11
C TYR A 48 -13.95 -4.92 -3.92
N MET A 49 -12.84 -4.42 -3.37
CA MET A 49 -12.64 -2.99 -3.13
C MET A 49 -12.34 -2.18 -4.40
N LYS A 50 -12.10 -2.82 -5.55
CA LYS A 50 -11.66 -2.16 -6.78
C LYS A 50 -12.66 -1.11 -7.25
N MET A 51 -13.94 -1.43 -7.29
CA MET A 51 -14.99 -0.51 -7.71
C MET A 51 -15.13 0.68 -6.75
N VAL A 52 -15.10 0.40 -5.44
CA VAL A 52 -15.26 1.42 -4.39
C VAL A 52 -14.11 2.42 -4.43
N VAL A 53 -12.86 1.93 -4.42
CA VAL A 53 -11.67 2.79 -4.44
C VAL A 53 -11.56 3.55 -5.76
N SER A 54 -11.86 2.91 -6.89
CA SER A 54 -11.86 3.59 -8.19
C SER A 54 -12.88 4.73 -8.23
N SER A 55 -14.08 4.50 -7.70
CA SER A 55 -15.15 5.50 -7.66
C SER A 55 -14.82 6.66 -6.73
N ALA A 56 -14.21 6.37 -5.57
CA ALA A 56 -13.76 7.41 -4.64
C ALA A 56 -12.69 8.31 -5.30
N LEU A 57 -11.69 7.72 -5.95
CA LEU A 57 -10.63 8.48 -6.61
C LEU A 57 -11.14 9.28 -7.81
N ARG A 58 -12.09 8.73 -8.57
CA ARG A 58 -12.78 9.47 -9.65
C ARG A 58 -13.52 10.69 -9.11
N ARG A 59 -14.28 10.52 -8.02
CA ARG A 59 -15.00 11.65 -7.37
C ARG A 59 -14.03 12.72 -6.89
N TYR A 60 -12.91 12.32 -6.28
CA TYR A 60 -11.84 13.25 -5.89
C TYR A 60 -11.28 14.05 -7.08
N LYS A 61 -11.06 13.39 -8.22
CA LYS A 61 -10.64 14.06 -9.47
C LYS A 61 -11.67 15.09 -9.93
N LEU A 62 -12.96 14.72 -9.93
CA LEU A 62 -14.04 15.60 -10.41
C LEU A 62 -14.31 16.78 -9.47
N SER A 63 -14.08 16.62 -8.16
CA SER A 63 -14.32 17.67 -7.16
C SER A 63 -13.22 18.73 -7.09
N GLY A 64 -12.38 18.87 -8.11
CA GLY A 64 -11.34 19.90 -8.16
C GLY A 64 -10.03 19.52 -7.47
N GLY A 65 -9.78 18.22 -7.23
CA GLY A 65 -8.40 17.76 -7.04
C GLY A 65 -7.64 18.14 -8.32
N HIS A 66 -6.74 19.13 -8.25
CA HIS A 66 -6.00 19.68 -9.41
C HIS A 66 -5.02 18.66 -10.03
N LEU A 67 -5.54 17.54 -10.52
CA LEU A 67 -4.80 16.45 -11.10
C LEU A 67 -4.50 16.80 -12.56
N LYS A 68 -3.21 16.91 -12.92
CA LYS A 68 -2.75 17.11 -14.30
C LYS A 68 -2.86 15.82 -15.15
N VAL A 69 -3.82 14.94 -14.85
CA VAL A 69 -3.94 13.62 -15.46
C VAL A 69 -5.15 13.55 -16.39
N THR A 70 -4.91 13.17 -17.64
CA THR A 70 -5.92 13.11 -18.72
C THR A 70 -6.81 11.86 -18.64
N ARG A 71 -6.30 10.75 -18.09
CA ARG A 71 -7.01 9.45 -18.07
C ARG A 71 -8.33 9.50 -17.29
N ARG A 72 -9.37 8.81 -17.79
CA ARG A 72 -10.71 8.78 -17.16
C ARG A 72 -10.77 7.84 -15.95
N GLU A 73 -10.14 6.67 -16.07
CA GLU A 73 -10.08 5.65 -15.02
C GLU A 73 -8.75 5.69 -14.26
N PRO A 74 -8.76 5.44 -12.93
CA PRO A 74 -7.53 5.21 -12.18
C PRO A 74 -6.71 4.07 -12.79
N LEU A 75 -5.38 4.25 -12.84
CA LEU A 75 -4.49 3.17 -13.24
C LEU A 75 -4.28 2.22 -12.06
N TRP A 76 -4.51 0.93 -12.27
CA TRP A 76 -4.25 -0.11 -11.28
C TRP A 76 -2.93 -0.82 -11.62
N LYS A 77 -2.03 -0.93 -10.65
CA LYS A 77 -0.73 -1.60 -10.81
C LYS A 77 -0.55 -2.68 -9.75
N SER A 78 -0.32 -3.91 -10.18
CA SER A 78 0.13 -4.98 -9.28
C SER A 78 1.63 -4.83 -9.06
N VAL A 79 2.07 -4.73 -7.80
CA VAL A 79 3.48 -4.56 -7.45
C VAL A 79 4.13 -5.92 -7.24
N LYS A 80 5.28 -6.12 -7.88
CA LYS A 80 6.21 -7.22 -7.59
C LYS A 80 6.83 -6.96 -6.22
N CYS A 81 6.30 -7.60 -5.19
CA CYS A 81 6.70 -7.40 -3.79
C CYS A 81 7.04 -8.76 -3.13
N PRO A 82 7.77 -8.77 -2.00
CA PRO A 82 8.09 -9.99 -1.27
C PRO A 82 6.86 -10.83 -0.96
N GLN A 83 6.84 -12.08 -1.40
CA GLN A 83 5.71 -13.00 -1.25
C GLN A 83 5.88 -13.89 -0.03
N GLN A 84 4.80 -14.21 0.68
CA GLN A 84 4.90 -15.13 1.81
C GLN A 84 4.78 -16.60 1.40
N THR A 85 5.36 -17.46 2.23
CA THR A 85 5.35 -18.92 1.99
C THR A 85 4.46 -19.69 2.97
N LYS A 86 4.14 -19.13 4.14
CA LYS A 86 3.54 -19.88 5.27
C LYS A 86 2.08 -19.61 5.57
N GLY A 87 1.46 -18.60 4.94
CA GLY A 87 0.01 -18.37 4.99
C GLY A 87 -0.56 -17.76 6.28
N VAL A 88 0.24 -17.51 7.32
CA VAL A 88 -0.24 -16.96 8.61
C VAL A 88 0.23 -15.53 8.87
N GLU A 89 1.07 -14.97 8.00
CA GLU A 89 1.82 -13.74 8.27
C GLU A 89 1.37 -12.56 7.39
N TYR A 90 0.22 -12.65 6.71
CA TYR A 90 -0.28 -11.62 5.78
C TYR A 90 -0.27 -10.21 6.40
N GLY A 91 -0.73 -10.09 7.66
CA GLY A 91 -0.75 -8.81 8.37
C GLY A 91 0.66 -8.24 8.59
N PHE A 92 1.63 -9.07 8.95
CA PHE A 92 3.02 -8.62 9.15
C PHE A 92 3.69 -8.21 7.85
N PHE A 93 3.40 -8.89 6.74
CA PHE A 93 3.86 -8.46 5.42
C PHE A 93 3.28 -7.09 5.04
N VAL A 94 1.98 -6.87 5.27
CA VAL A 94 1.35 -5.56 5.04
C VAL A 94 2.01 -4.47 5.89
N LEU A 95 2.25 -4.73 7.18
CA LEU A 95 2.94 -3.78 8.06
C LEU A 95 4.39 -3.53 7.61
N ARG A 96 5.10 -4.56 7.14
CA ARG A 96 6.45 -4.42 6.60
C ARG A 96 6.47 -3.59 5.32
N TYR A 97 5.51 -3.79 4.41
CA TYR A 97 5.38 -2.95 3.21
C TYR A 97 5.16 -1.48 3.58
N MET A 98 4.24 -1.20 4.51
CA MET A 98 3.99 0.17 4.97
C MET A 98 5.26 0.81 5.55
N PHE A 99 5.99 0.08 6.38
CA PHE A 99 7.25 0.55 6.94
C PHE A 99 8.30 0.82 5.85
N ASP A 100 8.47 -0.10 4.91
CA ASP A 100 9.40 0.04 3.79
C ASP A 100 9.03 1.24 2.90
N ILE A 101 7.74 1.43 2.58
CA ILE A 101 7.23 2.55 1.80
C ILE A 101 7.55 3.87 2.51
N VAL A 102 7.20 4.02 3.78
CA VAL A 102 7.47 5.24 4.55
C VAL A 102 8.97 5.54 4.63
N LYS A 103 9.80 4.50 4.73
CA LYS A 103 11.26 4.66 4.82
C LYS A 103 11.91 5.05 3.47
N SER A 104 11.31 4.67 2.35
CA SER A 104 11.96 4.74 1.02
C SER A 104 11.28 5.65 0.01
N CYS A 105 10.00 5.96 0.19
CA CYS A 105 9.21 6.80 -0.70
C CYS A 105 8.91 8.12 0.00
N THR A 106 9.30 9.23 -0.65
CA THR A 106 8.97 10.59 -0.20
C THR A 106 7.71 11.12 -0.88
N THR A 107 7.46 10.66 -2.11
CA THR A 107 6.31 11.07 -2.92
C THR A 107 5.69 9.87 -3.63
N SER A 108 4.48 10.04 -4.13
CA SER A 108 3.81 9.02 -4.96
C SER A 108 4.58 8.61 -6.24
N ASN A 109 5.50 9.44 -6.72
CA ASN A 109 6.31 9.12 -7.90
C ASN A 109 7.45 8.13 -7.59
N ASP A 110 7.81 7.94 -6.32
CA ASP A 110 8.93 7.10 -5.92
C ASP A 110 8.57 5.60 -5.96
N LEU A 111 7.28 5.25 -5.87
CA LEU A 111 6.83 3.86 -5.74
C LEU A 111 7.33 2.96 -6.86
N ASP A 112 7.17 3.37 -8.12
CA ASP A 112 7.65 2.58 -9.26
C ASP A 112 9.17 2.41 -9.23
N LYS A 113 9.91 3.48 -8.94
CA LYS A 113 11.38 3.47 -8.89
C LYS A 113 11.92 2.57 -7.77
N VAL A 114 11.37 2.71 -6.57
CA VAL A 114 11.80 1.97 -5.39
C VAL A 114 11.48 0.48 -5.53
N TRP A 115 10.29 0.13 -6.02
CA TRP A 115 9.84 -1.26 -6.00
C TRP A 115 10.21 -2.04 -7.25
N SER A 116 10.51 -1.38 -8.38
CA SER A 116 11.02 -2.06 -9.58
C SER A 116 12.42 -2.64 -9.39
N SER A 117 13.19 -2.15 -8.41
CA SER A 117 14.54 -2.62 -8.08
C SER A 117 14.59 -3.64 -6.94
N ARG A 118 13.48 -3.86 -6.23
CA ARG A 118 13.41 -4.81 -5.11
C ARG A 118 13.17 -6.23 -5.62
N SER A 119 13.85 -7.19 -5.00
CA SER A 119 13.68 -8.61 -5.34
C SER A 119 12.33 -9.13 -4.85
N GLU A 120 11.74 -10.06 -5.59
CA GLU A 120 10.48 -10.74 -5.22
C GLU A 120 10.67 -11.79 -4.11
N HIS A 121 11.89 -12.00 -3.61
CA HIS A 121 12.13 -12.94 -2.51
C HIS A 121 11.31 -12.57 -1.28
N SER A 122 10.77 -13.58 -0.61
CA SER A 122 10.09 -13.43 0.68
C SER A 122 10.95 -12.67 1.67
N TYR A 123 10.32 -11.88 2.54
CA TYR A 123 10.99 -11.37 3.72
C TYR A 123 11.53 -12.54 4.56
N THR A 124 12.70 -12.33 5.14
CA THR A 124 13.29 -13.22 6.11
C THR A 124 12.55 -13.11 7.45
N ASN A 125 12.61 -14.16 8.28
CA ASN A 125 12.07 -14.10 9.65
C ASN A 125 12.63 -12.90 10.44
N ARG A 126 13.91 -12.54 10.22
CA ARG A 126 14.53 -11.39 10.89
C ARG A 126 13.83 -10.08 10.53
N GLU A 127 13.48 -9.88 9.26
CA GLU A 127 12.81 -8.66 8.80
C GLU A 127 11.37 -8.58 9.30
N ILE A 128 10.68 -9.71 9.40
CA ILE A 128 9.34 -9.78 9.99
C ILE A 128 9.39 -9.53 11.51
N ASN A 129 10.32 -10.17 12.22
CA ASN A 129 10.51 -9.98 13.66
C ASN A 129 10.88 -8.53 14.00
N GLU A 130 11.68 -7.86 13.16
CA GLU A 130 11.98 -6.42 13.35
C GLU A 130 10.70 -5.58 13.42
N ILE A 131 9.70 -5.89 12.59
CA ILE A 131 8.42 -5.20 12.59
C ILE A 131 7.61 -5.58 13.84
N GLN A 132 7.56 -6.86 14.19
CA GLN A 132 6.88 -7.33 15.41
C GLN A 132 7.42 -6.61 16.65
N ASP A 133 8.73 -6.56 16.82
CA ASP A 133 9.39 -5.95 17.98
C ASP A 133 9.13 -4.44 18.06
N LYS A 134 9.16 -3.74 16.91
CA LYS A 134 8.85 -2.30 16.85
C LYS A 134 7.42 -2.01 17.29
N TRP A 135 6.45 -2.78 16.79
CA TRP A 135 5.04 -2.59 17.15
C TRP A 135 4.76 -3.00 18.60
N ALA A 136 5.27 -4.15 19.03
CA ALA A 136 5.14 -4.62 20.41
C ALA A 136 5.68 -3.56 21.39
N LYS A 137 6.89 -3.04 21.15
CA LYS A 137 7.46 -1.97 21.96
C LYS A 137 6.59 -0.71 21.98
N TYR A 138 6.04 -0.31 20.82
CA TYR A 138 5.18 0.87 20.74
C TYR A 138 3.91 0.69 21.56
N PHE A 139 3.19 -0.42 21.38
CA PHE A 139 1.93 -0.69 22.07
C PHE A 139 2.12 -0.81 23.59
N THR A 140 3.14 -1.54 24.04
CA THR A 140 3.46 -1.66 25.47
C THR A 140 3.72 -0.30 26.11
N ASN A 141 4.40 0.61 25.40
CA ASN A 141 4.79 1.89 25.98
C ASN A 141 3.69 2.97 25.92
N HIS A 142 2.74 2.88 24.99
CA HIS A 142 1.81 3.99 24.71
C HIS A 142 0.32 3.61 24.68
N CYS A 143 -0.02 2.33 24.66
CA CYS A 143 -1.42 1.90 24.46
C CYS A 143 -1.95 1.00 25.57
N VAL A 144 -1.08 0.37 26.35
CA VAL A 144 -1.45 -0.57 27.43
C VAL A 144 -1.12 0.01 28.81
N SER A 145 -0.31 1.06 28.87
CA SER A 145 0.10 1.77 30.08
C SER A 145 -0.93 2.77 30.60
#